data_AF-A0A1E4TRB8-F1
#
_entry.id   AF-A0A1E4TRB8-F1
#
_cell.length_a   1.000
_cell.length_b   1.000
_cell.length_c   1.000
_cell.angle_alpha   90.00
_cell.angle_beta   90.00
_cell.angle_gamma   90.00
#
_symmetry.space_group_name_H-M   'P 1'
#
loop_
_entity.id
_entity.type
_entity.pdbx_description
1 polymer ?
#
loop_
_entity_poly.entity_id
_entity_poly.type
_entity_poly.pdbx_seq_one_letter_code
_entity_poly.pdbx_strand_id
1 'polypeptide(L)' 'GNLGHYAENCQSTERLCYNCKEPGHETADCPHPRSTTLKQCYICREIGHLQSQCPRKSQ' A
#
# COMPACT_ATOMS: atom_id res chain seq x y z
N GLY A 1 -16.37 -4.42 -20.39
CA GLY A 1 -15.76 -4.56 -19.07
C GLY A 1 -14.56 -5.44 -19.21
N ASN A 2 -13.34 -4.88 -19.12
CA ASN A 2 -12.10 -5.61 -19.33
C ASN A 2 -11.61 -6.20 -18.00
N LEU A 3 -11.78 -7.51 -17.83
CA LEU A 3 -11.19 -8.30 -16.74
C LEU A 3 -10.19 -9.25 -17.40
N GLY A 4 -8.92 -8.84 -17.47
CA GLY A 4 -7.90 -9.53 -18.26
C GLY A 4 -6.48 -9.37 -17.77
N HIS A 5 -6.24 -9.10 -16.48
CA HIS A 5 -4.89 -9.17 -15.92
C HIS A 5 -4.79 -10.33 -14.94
N TYR A 6 -4.35 -11.48 -15.48
CA TYR A 6 -3.92 -12.65 -14.72
C TYR A 6 -2.69 -12.26 -13.87
N ALA A 7 -2.79 -12.48 -12.56
CA ALA A 7 -1.79 -12.14 -11.56
C ALA A 7 -0.54 -13.06 -11.58
N GLU A 8 -0.13 -13.50 -12.77
CA GLU A 8 0.87 -14.55 -12.98
C GLU A 8 2.01 -14.08 -13.90
N ASN A 9 1.82 -12.94 -14.59
CA ASN A 9 2.88 -12.20 -15.31
C ASN A 9 3.01 -10.76 -14.78
N CYS A 10 2.75 -10.54 -13.49
CA CYS A 10 3.37 -9.39 -12.82
C CYS A 10 4.83 -9.78 -12.58
N GLN A 11 5.71 -9.41 -13.50
CA GLN A 11 7.15 -9.30 -13.25
C GLN A 11 7.44 -8.14 -12.26
N SER A 12 6.57 -7.95 -11.27
CA SER A 12 6.70 -7.04 -10.13
C SER A 12 7.19 -7.84 -8.93
N THR A 13 8.17 -8.72 -9.15
CA THR A 13 8.98 -9.30 -8.08
C THR A 13 9.92 -8.26 -7.48
N GLU A 14 9.94 -7.04 -8.04
CA GLU A 14 10.49 -5.87 -7.37
C GLU A 14 9.45 -5.35 -6.38
N ARG A 15 9.79 -5.33 -5.09
CA ARG A 15 8.98 -4.65 -4.09
C ARG A 15 8.88 -3.17 -4.46
N LEU A 16 7.81 -2.79 -5.14
CA LEU A 16 7.48 -1.40 -5.39
C LEU A 16 7.13 -0.73 -4.06
N CYS A 17 7.57 0.52 -3.92
CA CYS A 17 7.25 1.31 -2.75
C CYS A 17 5.72 1.38 -2.55
N TYR A 18 5.22 0.99 -1.36
CA TYR A 18 3.79 1.07 -1.05
C TYR A 18 3.24 2.50 -0.97
N ASN A 19 4.09 3.53 -1.06
CA ASN A 19 3.67 4.93 -1.06
C ASN A 19 3.46 5.48 -2.48
N CYS A 20 4.47 5.37 -3.36
CA CYS A 20 4.45 5.95 -4.72
C CYS A 20 4.40 4.90 -5.84
N LYS A 21 4.48 3.60 -5.52
CA LYS A 21 4.55 2.48 -6.47
C LYS A 21 5.78 2.49 -7.38
N GLU A 22 6.85 3.18 -6.98
CA GLU A 22 8.12 3.17 -7.70
C GLU A 22 9.07 2.09 -7.14
N PRO A 23 9.89 1.45 -7.99
CA PRO A 23 10.92 0.50 -7.56
C PRO A 23 12.15 1.21 -6.96
N GLY A 24 13.05 0.43 -6.33
CA GLY A 24 14.35 0.91 -5.85
C GLY A 24 14.38 1.48 -4.43
N HIS A 25 13.22 1.67 -3.80
CA HIS A 25 13.13 2.08 -2.40
C HIS A 25 11.88 1.52 -1.73
N GLU A 26 11.91 1.43 -0.41
CA GLU A 26 10.75 1.04 0.40
C GLU A 26 10.00 2.26 0.93
N THR A 27 8.81 2.03 1.49
CA THR A 27 8.00 3.13 2.06
C THR A 27 8.69 3.88 3.19
N ALA A 28 9.68 3.28 3.86
CA ALA A 28 10.47 3.95 4.87
C ALA A 28 11.40 5.02 4.27
N ASP A 29 11.97 4.73 3.09
CA ASP A 29 12.98 5.53 2.37
C ASP A 29 12.37 6.32 1.19
N CYS A 30 11.04 6.35 1.08
CA CYS A 30 10.36 7.02 -0.02
C CYS A 30 10.58 8.55 0.05
N PRO A 31 11.10 9.17 -1.02
CA PRO A 31 11.30 10.62 -1.07
C PRO A 31 9.99 11.40 -1.19
N HIS A 32 8.91 10.71 -1.59
CA HIS A 32 7.57 11.30 -1.66
C HIS A 32 6.95 11.42 -0.26
N PRO A 33 6.13 12.45 -0.01
CA PRO A 33 5.42 12.60 1.25
C PRO A 33 4.60 11.34 1.53
N ARG A 34 4.67 10.85 2.78
CA ARG A 34 3.94 9.64 3.21
C ARG A 34 2.45 9.92 3.11
N SER A 35 1.81 9.44 2.05
CA SER A 35 0.39 9.64 1.80
C SER A 35 -0.40 8.56 2.52
N THR A 36 -0.90 8.85 3.71
CA THR A 36 -1.81 7.95 4.45
C THR A 36 -3.16 7.80 3.76
N THR A 37 -3.50 8.71 2.84
CA THR A 37 -4.73 8.71 2.06
C THR A 37 -4.91 7.42 1.25
N LEU A 38 -3.82 6.87 0.71
CA LEU A 38 -3.84 5.59 -0.02
C LEU A 38 -3.45 4.40 0.87
N LYS A 39 -3.01 4.64 2.10
CA LYS A 39 -2.63 3.55 3.00
C LYS A 39 -3.87 2.87 3.53
N GLN A 40 -3.92 1.58 3.29
CA GLN A 40 -4.91 0.70 3.86
C GLN A 40 -4.51 0.29 5.27
N CYS A 41 -5.43 0.44 6.21
CA CYS A 41 -5.27 -0.05 7.56
C CYS A 41 -5.16 -1.58 7.55
N TYR A 42 -4.13 -2.12 8.19
CA TYR A 42 -3.95 -3.57 8.28
C TYR A 42 -4.97 -4.26 9.20
N ILE A 43 -5.66 -3.51 10.07
CA ILE A 43 -6.66 -4.05 11.01
C ILE A 43 -8.04 -4.11 10.35
N CYS A 44 -8.58 -2.96 9.91
CA CYS A 44 -9.93 -2.88 9.36
C CYS A 44 -10.00 -2.82 7.84
N ARG A 45 -8.86 -2.81 7.15
CA ARG A 45 -8.76 -2.70 5.69
C ARG A 45 -9.35 -1.42 5.08
N GLU A 46 -9.61 -0.40 5.88
CA GLU A 46 -10.05 0.91 5.39
C GLU A 46 -8.86 1.79 5.02
N ILE A 47 -9.05 2.64 4.01
CA ILE A 47 -8.04 3.60 3.56
C ILE A 47 -8.14 4.92 4.35
N GLY A 48 -7.03 5.66 4.42
CA GLY A 48 -6.97 6.97 5.08
C GLY A 48 -6.39 6.95 6.49
N HIS A 49 -6.10 5.76 7.05
CA HIS A 49 -5.41 5.63 8.34
C HIS A 49 -4.55 4.37 8.40
N LEU A 50 -3.56 4.37 9.30
CA LEU A 50 -2.68 3.23 9.59
C LEU A 50 -3.21 2.40 10.76
N GLN A 51 -2.68 1.18 10.95
CA GLN A 51 -3.03 0.34 12.10
C GLN A 51 -2.86 1.07 13.44
N SER A 52 -1.83 1.92 13.55
CA SER A 52 -1.53 2.70 14.75
C SER A 52 -2.59 3.76 15.07
N GLN A 53 -3.32 4.21 14.04
CA GLN A 53 -4.39 5.20 14.12
C GLN A 53 -5.75 4.55 13.85
N CYS A 54 -5.85 3.22 13.92
CA CYS A 54 -7.09 2.53 13.62
C CYS A 54 -8.06 2.67 14.79
N PRO A 55 -9.26 3.25 14.58
CA PRO A 55 -10.27 3.37 15.64
C PRO A 55 -10.80 2.00 16.10
N ARG A 56 -10.60 0.96 15.28
CA ARG A 56 -11.00 -0.44 15.57
C ARG A 56 -9.90 -1.27 16.23
N LYS A 57 -8.73 -0.70 16.57
CA LYS A 57 -7.58 -1.42 17.17
C LYS A 57 -7.88 -2.03 18.54
N SER A 58 -8.90 -1.54 19.25
CA SER A 58 -9.13 -1.86 20.66
C SER A 58 -10.27 -2.87 20.90
N GLN A 59 -10.31 -3.97 20.14
CA GLN A 59 -11.08 -5.17 20.52
C GLN A 59 -10.13 -6.33 20.77
#